data_AF-A0A9E0U5K5-F1
#
_entry.id   AF-A0A9E0U5K5-F1
#
_cell.length_a   1.000
_cell.length_b   1.000
_cell.length_c   1.000
_cell.angle_alpha   90.00
_cell.angle_beta   90.00
_cell.angle_gamma   90.00
#
_symmetry.space_group_name_H-M   'P 1'
#
loop_
_entity.id
_entity.type
_entity.pdbx_description
1 polymer ?
#
loop_
_entity_poly.entity_id
_entity_poly.type
_entity_poly.pdbx_seq_one_letter_code
_entity_poly.pdbx_strand_id
1 'polypeptide(L)'
;MTQFLLLLLIIPTCIIAKVYDCFPFFNEIELLKMRLEELDSAVDYFVLVESIETQRGDLKPLYFNDNKHLFEKYLPKIIHIIVDERHPEMGLWEREGYQRECLKRGLTGCDPYDIIILSDLDELPRTSSIKKLKKLLTIPNEYDGRERKRLEKEFSSIYHGYSLQMDVYYFQLNRQTPDGKCWGGGTWYGTVA
;
A
#
# COMPACT_ATOMS: atom_id res chain seq x y z
N MET A 1 19.01 -6.74 -54.03
CA MET A 1 18.12 -7.71 -53.35
C MET A 1 18.82 -8.13 -52.06
N THR A 2 18.36 -7.89 -50.85
CA THR A 2 17.13 -7.26 -50.34
C THR A 2 17.49 -6.90 -48.91
N GLN A 3 17.34 -5.62 -48.55
CA GLN A 3 17.50 -5.13 -47.20
C GLN A 3 16.34 -5.67 -46.36
N PHE A 4 16.62 -6.45 -45.31
CA PHE A 4 15.62 -6.76 -44.28
C PHE A 4 16.23 -6.47 -42.91
N LEU A 5 16.19 -5.19 -42.56
CA LEU A 5 16.31 -4.71 -41.19
C LEU A 5 14.97 -4.99 -40.51
N LEU A 6 14.88 -6.07 -39.74
CA LEU A 6 13.69 -6.33 -38.93
C LEU A 6 13.80 -5.53 -37.61
N LEU A 7 13.45 -4.24 -37.70
CA LEU A 7 13.30 -3.37 -36.52
C LEU A 7 11.88 -3.56 -35.97
N LEU A 8 11.70 -4.53 -35.07
CA LEU A 8 10.48 -4.65 -34.26
C LEU A 8 10.58 -3.67 -33.08
N LEU A 9 10.28 -2.39 -33.34
CA LEU A 9 9.91 -1.42 -32.30
C LEU A 9 8.38 -1.43 -32.21
N ILE A 10 7.85 -2.24 -31.29
CA ILE A 10 6.46 -2.13 -30.79
C ILE A 10 6.61 -1.55 -29.37
N ILE A 11 6.61 -0.22 -29.18
CA ILE A 11 5.47 0.70 -28.93
C ILE A 11 4.70 0.36 -27.63
N PRO A 12 4.32 1.40 -26.86
CA PRO A 12 4.95 1.75 -25.58
C PRO A 12 4.63 0.71 -24.49
N THR A 13 5.55 0.48 -23.56
CA THR A 13 5.20 -0.23 -22.33
C THR A 13 4.18 0.61 -21.56
N CYS A 14 2.88 0.36 -21.75
CA CYS A 14 1.88 0.74 -20.76
C CYS A 14 2.22 -0.04 -19.50
N ILE A 15 2.94 0.61 -18.60
CA ILE A 15 3.26 0.06 -17.29
C ILE A 15 1.93 -0.02 -16.54
N ILE A 16 1.36 -1.22 -16.41
CA ILE A 16 0.17 -1.42 -15.59
C ILE A 16 0.65 -1.59 -14.16
N ALA A 17 0.71 -0.48 -13.42
CA ALA A 17 1.01 -0.49 -11.99
C ALA A 17 -0.09 -1.25 -11.22
N LYS A 18 0.29 -2.24 -10.43
CA LYS A 18 -0.59 -2.88 -9.46
C LYS A 18 -0.71 -2.00 -8.21
N VAL A 19 -1.80 -2.17 -7.48
CA VAL A 19 -2.05 -1.45 -6.21
C VAL A 19 -2.13 -2.44 -5.06
N TYR A 20 -1.26 -2.24 -4.07
CA TYR A 20 -1.19 -3.00 -2.82
C TYR A 20 -1.73 -2.16 -1.68
N ASP A 21 -2.80 -2.61 -1.04
CA ASP A 21 -3.35 -2.00 0.17
C ASP A 21 -2.83 -2.71 1.42
N CYS A 22 -1.95 -2.07 2.18
CA CYS A 22 -1.20 -2.66 3.28
C CYS A 22 -1.66 -2.08 4.62
N PHE A 23 -1.99 -2.94 5.59
CA PHE A 23 -2.45 -2.49 6.90
C PHE A 23 -2.22 -3.56 7.98
N PRO A 24 -1.93 -3.14 9.23
CA PRO A 24 -1.99 -4.05 10.38
C PRO A 24 -3.46 -4.37 10.73
N PHE A 25 -3.69 -5.58 11.22
CA PHE A 25 -5.01 -6.04 11.65
C PHE A 25 -4.97 -6.54 13.09
N PHE A 26 -6.03 -6.23 13.84
CA PHE A 26 -6.25 -6.71 15.20
C PHE A 26 -7.56 -7.48 15.33
N ASN A 27 -8.68 -6.86 15.74
CA ASN A 27 -9.92 -7.59 16.06
C ASN A 27 -11.19 -6.96 15.45
N GLU A 28 -11.04 -5.95 14.60
CA GLU A 28 -12.11 -5.17 14.00
C GLU A 28 -12.66 -5.84 12.72
N ILE A 29 -13.26 -7.03 12.87
CA ILE A 29 -13.75 -7.87 11.76
C ILE A 29 -14.70 -7.12 10.81
N GLU A 30 -15.65 -6.36 11.36
CA GLU A 30 -16.61 -5.60 10.56
C GLU A 30 -15.95 -4.47 9.76
N LEU A 31 -14.93 -3.82 10.35
CA LEU A 31 -14.18 -2.78 9.67
C LEU A 31 -13.31 -3.34 8.54
N LEU A 32 -12.69 -4.51 8.77
CA LEU A 32 -11.99 -5.24 7.71
C LEU A 32 -12.95 -5.57 6.56
N LYS A 33 -14.16 -6.05 6.87
CA LYS A 33 -15.17 -6.34 5.84
C LYS A 33 -15.55 -5.10 5.03
N MET A 34 -15.77 -3.96 5.70
CA MET A 34 -16.06 -2.69 5.03
C MET A 34 -14.90 -2.25 4.12
N ARG A 35 -13.65 -2.35 4.60
CA ARG A 35 -12.46 -2.01 3.81
C ARG A 35 -12.32 -2.87 2.56
N LEU A 36 -12.45 -4.19 2.72
CA LEU A 36 -12.36 -5.12 1.61
C LEU A 36 -13.48 -4.87 0.58
N GLU A 37 -14.72 -4.66 1.01
CA GLU A 37 -15.85 -4.38 0.10
C GLU A 37 -15.66 -3.08 -0.68
N GLU A 38 -15.27 -1.99 0.00
CA GLU A 38 -15.04 -0.70 -0.64
C GLU A 38 -13.91 -0.81 -1.68
N LEU A 39 -12.77 -1.40 -1.31
CA LEU A 39 -11.54 -1.33 -2.10
C LEU A 39 -11.36 -2.46 -3.12
N ASP A 40 -12.16 -3.54 -3.08
CA ASP A 40 -11.98 -4.70 -3.96
C ASP A 40 -11.94 -4.33 -5.46
N SER A 41 -12.70 -3.32 -5.88
CA SER A 41 -12.70 -2.87 -7.28
C SER A 41 -11.53 -1.94 -7.66
N ALA A 42 -10.73 -1.52 -6.69
CA ALA A 42 -9.71 -0.49 -6.82
C ALA A 42 -8.29 -1.01 -6.63
N VAL A 43 -8.13 -2.10 -5.87
CA VAL A 43 -6.84 -2.67 -5.51
C VAL A 43 -6.63 -4.05 -6.11
N ASP A 44 -5.36 -4.39 -6.33
CA ASP A 44 -4.95 -5.67 -6.88
C ASP A 44 -4.67 -6.68 -5.75
N TYR A 45 -4.10 -6.22 -4.62
CA TYR A 45 -3.85 -7.04 -3.44
C TYR A 45 -4.15 -6.31 -2.13
N PHE A 46 -4.58 -7.07 -1.13
CA PHE A 46 -4.65 -6.65 0.26
C PHE A 46 -3.53 -7.33 1.06
N VAL A 47 -2.61 -6.57 1.61
CA VAL A 47 -1.51 -7.08 2.45
C VAL A 47 -1.86 -6.86 3.90
N LEU A 48 -2.34 -7.92 4.55
CA LEU A 48 -2.82 -7.88 5.93
C LEU A 48 -1.78 -8.53 6.84
N VAL A 49 -1.30 -7.81 7.85
CA VAL A 49 -0.41 -8.37 8.88
C VAL A 49 -1.12 -8.54 10.21
N GLU A 50 -1.03 -9.74 10.78
CA GLU A 50 -1.57 -10.08 12.09
C GLU A 50 -0.50 -10.74 12.97
N SER A 51 -0.42 -10.35 14.25
CA SER A 51 0.51 -10.92 15.23
C SER A 51 -0.17 -11.86 16.24
N ILE A 52 0.57 -12.81 16.80
CA ILE A 52 0.13 -13.62 17.96
C ILE A 52 0.19 -12.84 19.29
N GLU A 53 0.70 -11.61 19.28
CA GLU A 53 0.79 -10.73 20.45
C GLU A 53 0.03 -9.42 20.23
N THR A 54 -0.45 -8.84 21.32
CA THR A 54 -0.88 -7.44 21.38
C THR A 54 0.34 -6.51 21.39
N GLN A 55 0.15 -5.21 21.14
CA GLN A 55 1.22 -4.21 21.30
C GLN A 55 1.80 -4.18 22.73
N ARG A 56 1.05 -4.66 23.72
CA ARG A 56 1.49 -4.80 25.12
C ARG A 56 2.37 -6.04 25.37
N GLY A 57 2.43 -6.96 24.42
CA GLY A 57 3.21 -8.22 24.51
C GLY A 57 2.40 -9.39 25.08
N ASP A 58 1.10 -9.20 25.32
CA ASP A 58 0.21 -10.26 25.76
C ASP A 58 -0.20 -11.13 24.56
N LEU A 59 -0.30 -12.45 24.77
CA LEU A 59 -0.76 -13.37 23.73
C LEU A 59 -2.21 -13.09 23.34
N LYS A 60 -2.49 -13.22 22.04
CA LYS A 60 -3.83 -13.08 21.46
C LYS A 60 -4.07 -14.13 20.37
N PRO A 61 -5.33 -14.49 20.09
CA PRO A 61 -5.66 -15.29 18.92
C PRO A 61 -5.40 -14.50 17.62
N LEU A 62 -5.33 -15.25 16.51
CA LEU A 62 -5.26 -14.70 15.16
C LEU A 62 -6.69 -14.55 14.62
N TYR A 63 -7.32 -13.41 14.91
CA TYR A 63 -8.71 -13.12 14.58
C TYR A 63 -9.00 -13.22 13.09
N PHE A 64 -8.12 -12.77 12.19
CA PHE A 64 -8.37 -12.93 10.76
C PHE A 64 -8.21 -14.39 10.38
N ASN A 65 -7.15 -15.04 10.83
CA ASN A 65 -6.88 -16.44 10.51
C ASN A 65 -8.06 -17.36 10.90
N ASP A 66 -8.60 -17.16 12.10
CA ASP A 66 -9.71 -17.95 12.65
C ASP A 66 -11.04 -17.66 11.93
N ASN A 67 -11.17 -16.49 11.30
CA ASN A 67 -12.38 -16.04 10.62
C ASN A 67 -12.24 -15.92 9.10
N LYS A 68 -11.23 -16.53 8.48
CA LYS A 68 -10.98 -16.47 7.01
C LYS A 68 -12.20 -16.83 6.16
N HIS A 69 -13.04 -17.75 6.65
CA HIS A 69 -14.27 -18.19 6.00
C HIS A 69 -15.28 -17.04 5.78
N LEU A 70 -15.22 -15.95 6.55
CA LEU A 70 -16.06 -14.77 6.35
C LEU A 70 -15.65 -13.93 5.14
N PHE A 71 -14.45 -14.17 4.60
CA PHE A 71 -13.82 -13.33 3.57
C PHE A 71 -13.54 -14.07 2.26
N GLU A 72 -14.21 -15.20 2.00
CA GLU A 72 -13.98 -16.07 0.84
C GLU A 72 -13.88 -15.32 -0.50
N LYS A 73 -14.76 -14.32 -0.71
CA LYS A 73 -14.74 -13.44 -1.90
C LYS A 73 -13.38 -12.77 -2.14
N TYR A 74 -12.69 -12.38 -1.06
CA TYR A 74 -11.48 -11.57 -1.09
C TYR A 74 -10.20 -12.37 -0.92
N LEU A 75 -10.28 -13.61 -0.43
CA LEU A 75 -9.11 -14.48 -0.19
C LEU A 75 -8.14 -14.57 -1.38
N PRO A 76 -8.59 -14.61 -2.66
CA PRO A 76 -7.67 -14.63 -3.79
C PRO A 76 -6.76 -13.39 -3.91
N LYS A 77 -7.15 -12.25 -3.33
CA LYS A 77 -6.39 -11.00 -3.29
C LYS A 77 -5.66 -10.77 -1.97
N ILE A 78 -6.00 -11.50 -0.91
CA ILE A 78 -5.42 -11.30 0.41
C ILE A 78 -4.08 -12.02 0.52
N ILE A 79 -3.03 -11.25 0.78
CA ILE A 79 -1.71 -11.70 1.20
C ILE A 79 -1.69 -11.58 2.74
N HIS A 80 -1.90 -12.71 3.41
CA HIS A 80 -1.95 -12.77 4.88
C HIS A 80 -0.58 -13.07 5.47
N ILE A 81 -0.06 -12.15 6.27
CA ILE A 81 1.22 -12.25 6.96
C ILE A 81 0.94 -12.51 8.43
N ILE A 82 1.41 -13.65 8.94
CA ILE A 82 1.37 -13.98 10.36
C ILE A 82 2.73 -13.65 10.96
N VAL A 83 2.72 -12.90 12.06
CA VAL A 83 3.91 -12.61 12.90
C VAL A 83 3.79 -13.47 14.14
N ASP A 84 4.57 -14.55 14.20
CA ASP A 84 4.66 -15.46 15.33
C ASP A 84 5.96 -15.30 16.13
N GLU A 85 6.87 -14.44 15.66
CA GLU A 85 8.07 -14.09 16.39
C GLU A 85 7.75 -13.17 17.58
N ARG A 86 8.28 -13.52 18.76
CA ARG A 86 8.07 -12.77 20.00
C ARG A 86 9.31 -11.98 20.35
N HIS A 87 9.09 -10.72 20.73
CA HIS A 87 10.13 -9.76 21.13
C HIS A 87 9.76 -9.15 22.49
N PRO A 88 9.94 -9.89 23.61
CA PRO A 88 9.56 -9.41 24.93
C PRO A 88 10.32 -8.16 25.37
N GLU A 89 11.52 -7.93 24.83
CA GLU A 89 12.36 -6.77 25.08
C GLU A 89 11.81 -5.46 24.50
N MET A 90 10.96 -5.54 23.46
CA MET A 90 10.45 -4.36 22.76
C MET A 90 9.38 -3.62 23.58
N GLY A 91 9.43 -2.29 23.51
CA GLY A 91 8.36 -1.41 23.99
C GLY A 91 7.12 -1.40 23.09
N LEU A 92 6.06 -0.73 23.54
CA LEU A 92 4.76 -0.67 22.83
C LEU A 92 4.90 -0.23 21.37
N TRP A 93 5.59 0.89 21.13
CA TRP A 93 5.80 1.45 19.80
C TRP A 93 6.76 0.64 18.93
N GLU A 94 7.73 -0.04 19.56
CA GLU A 94 8.68 -0.91 18.86
C GLU A 94 7.97 -2.16 18.33
N ARG A 95 7.06 -2.75 19.11
CA ARG A 95 6.25 -3.89 18.66
C ARG A 95 5.29 -3.51 17.55
N GLU A 96 4.64 -2.36 17.65
CA GLU A 96 3.79 -1.84 16.58
C GLU A 96 4.62 -1.61 15.30
N GLY A 97 5.75 -0.93 15.41
CA GLY A 97 6.68 -0.70 14.30
C GLY A 97 7.15 -2.01 13.67
N TYR A 98 7.51 -3.00 14.49
CA TYR A 98 7.92 -4.32 14.01
C TYR A 98 6.80 -5.04 13.24
N GLN A 99 5.56 -5.01 13.75
CA GLN A 99 4.42 -5.59 13.05
C GLN A 99 4.22 -4.91 11.68
N ARG A 100 4.30 -3.57 11.62
CA ARG A 100 4.20 -2.83 10.34
C ARG A 100 5.33 -3.17 9.39
N GLU A 101 6.56 -3.27 9.87
CA GLU A 101 7.73 -3.65 9.07
C GLU A 101 7.56 -5.05 8.44
N CYS A 102 6.85 -5.95 9.12
CA CYS A 102 6.54 -7.27 8.59
C CYS A 102 5.63 -7.24 7.35
N LEU A 103 4.92 -6.14 7.04
CA LEU A 103 4.17 -6.00 5.78
C LEU A 103 5.05 -6.18 4.55
N LYS A 104 6.34 -5.83 4.64
CA LYS A 104 7.33 -6.04 3.57
C LYS A 104 7.44 -7.50 3.14
N ARG A 105 7.13 -8.46 4.02
CA ARG A 105 7.13 -9.90 3.72
C ARG A 105 6.11 -10.25 2.61
N GLY A 106 5.03 -9.48 2.49
CA GLY A 106 4.00 -9.66 1.45
C GLY A 106 4.29 -8.93 0.13
N LEU A 107 5.34 -8.11 0.07
CA LEU A 107 5.66 -7.26 -1.08
C LEU A 107 6.76 -7.86 -1.99
N THR A 108 7.05 -9.15 -1.85
CA THR A 108 8.14 -9.82 -2.60
C THR A 108 7.92 -9.90 -4.11
N GLY A 109 6.67 -9.80 -4.58
CA GLY A 109 6.31 -9.77 -5.99
C GLY A 109 5.99 -8.38 -6.55
N CYS A 110 6.33 -7.31 -5.81
CA CYS A 110 6.07 -5.93 -6.18
C CYS A 110 7.07 -5.44 -7.24
N ASP A 111 6.56 -4.78 -8.28
CA ASP A 111 7.38 -4.11 -9.29
C ASP A 111 7.75 -2.68 -8.86
N PRO A 112 8.85 -2.07 -9.38
CA PRO A 112 9.26 -0.71 -9.02
C PRO A 112 8.26 0.41 -9.33
N TYR A 113 7.25 0.11 -10.14
CA TYR A 113 6.21 1.05 -10.56
C TYR A 113 4.86 0.79 -9.89
N ASP A 114 4.76 -0.26 -9.07
CA ASP A 114 3.54 -0.55 -8.32
C ASP A 114 3.30 0.50 -7.23
N ILE A 115 2.04 0.62 -6.84
CA ILE A 115 1.57 1.58 -5.85
C ILE A 115 1.35 0.82 -4.54
N ILE A 116 2.02 1.26 -3.48
CA ILE A 116 1.82 0.74 -2.13
C ILE A 116 1.08 1.79 -1.33
N ILE A 117 -0.07 1.42 -0.79
CA ILE A 117 -0.83 2.19 0.19
C ILE A 117 -0.53 1.56 1.55
N LEU A 118 -0.06 2.36 2.51
CA LEU A 118 0.13 1.92 3.89
C LEU A 118 -0.70 2.82 4.79
N SER A 119 -1.68 2.27 5.47
CA SER A 119 -2.52 3.02 6.42
C SER A 119 -3.04 2.12 7.53
N ASP A 120 -3.64 2.73 8.55
CA ASP A 120 -4.39 1.97 9.54
C ASP A 120 -5.70 1.42 8.97
N LEU A 121 -6.27 0.42 9.64
CA LEU A 121 -7.46 -0.27 9.16
C LEU A 121 -8.66 0.70 9.04
N ASP A 122 -8.80 1.62 9.98
CA ASP A 122 -9.84 2.66 10.06
C ASP A 122 -9.57 3.88 9.17
N GLU A 123 -8.34 4.01 8.68
CA GLU A 123 -7.95 4.98 7.66
C GLU A 123 -8.30 4.48 6.25
N LEU A 124 -9.60 4.29 6.01
CA LEU A 124 -10.14 3.72 4.77
C LEU A 124 -10.06 4.72 3.60
N PRO A 125 -9.18 4.53 2.59
CA PRO A 125 -9.13 5.40 1.43
C PRO A 125 -10.39 5.25 0.56
N ARG A 126 -10.73 6.31 -0.18
CA ARG A 126 -11.81 6.25 -1.16
C ARG A 126 -11.36 5.55 -2.43
N THR A 127 -12.20 4.64 -2.95
CA THR A 127 -12.00 3.99 -4.25
C THR A 127 -11.73 4.97 -5.38
N SER A 128 -12.43 6.10 -5.41
CA SER A 128 -12.25 7.14 -6.43
C SER A 128 -10.84 7.72 -6.43
N SER A 129 -10.25 7.91 -5.24
CA SER A 129 -8.94 8.53 -5.05
C SER A 129 -7.84 7.58 -5.53
N ILE A 130 -7.95 6.28 -5.23
CA ILE A 130 -7.03 5.24 -5.75
C ILE A 130 -7.10 5.15 -7.28
N LYS A 131 -8.30 5.11 -7.86
CA LYS A 131 -8.48 5.07 -9.33
C LYS A 131 -7.88 6.30 -10.01
N LYS A 132 -8.06 7.49 -9.41
CA LYS A 132 -7.45 8.74 -9.89
C LYS A 132 -5.93 8.67 -9.85
N LEU A 133 -5.37 8.17 -8.75
CA LEU A 133 -3.93 8.00 -8.55
C LEU A 133 -3.31 7.02 -9.56
N LYS A 134 -3.91 5.84 -9.74
CA LYS A 134 -3.47 4.84 -10.73
C LYS A 134 -3.44 5.44 -12.13
N LYS A 135 -4.47 6.22 -12.51
CA LYS A 135 -4.52 6.91 -13.81
C LYS A 135 -3.37 7.91 -13.98
N LEU A 136 -3.01 8.68 -12.94
CA LEU A 136 -1.89 9.63 -13.01
C LEU A 136 -0.55 8.94 -13.25
N LEU A 137 -0.27 7.90 -12.47
CA LEU A 137 1.04 7.25 -12.45
C LEU A 137 1.27 6.35 -13.67
N THR A 138 0.19 5.94 -14.33
CA THR A 138 0.23 5.13 -15.56
C THR A 138 0.48 5.97 -16.83
N ILE A 139 0.45 7.30 -16.77
CA ILE A 139 0.71 8.16 -17.94
C ILE A 139 2.24 8.20 -18.20
N PRO A 140 2.74 7.72 -19.35
CA PRO A 140 4.16 7.79 -19.68
C PRO A 140 4.63 9.25 -19.72
N ASN A 141 5.84 9.52 -19.21
CA ASN A 141 6.48 10.85 -19.23
C ASN A 141 6.48 11.53 -20.62
N GLU A 142 6.33 10.76 -21.70
CA GLU A 142 6.44 11.23 -23.09
C GLU A 142 5.10 11.65 -23.73
N TYR A 143 3.95 11.26 -23.18
CA TYR A 143 2.64 11.51 -23.81
C TYR A 143 1.95 12.74 -23.21
N ASP A 144 2.06 13.85 -23.93
CA ASP A 144 1.37 15.13 -23.75
C ASP A 144 1.63 15.87 -22.42
N GLY A 145 2.66 16.72 -22.44
CA GLY A 145 2.95 17.66 -21.36
C GLY A 145 1.83 18.64 -21.02
N ARG A 146 0.73 18.74 -21.81
CA ARG A 146 -0.45 19.54 -21.45
C ARG A 146 -1.39 18.80 -20.50
N GLU A 147 -1.78 17.55 -20.82
CA GLU A 147 -2.65 16.78 -19.92
C GLU A 147 -1.95 16.46 -18.60
N ARG A 148 -0.65 16.12 -18.63
CA ARG A 148 0.13 15.97 -17.40
C ARG A 148 0.19 17.26 -16.59
N LYS A 149 0.49 18.42 -17.20
CA LYS A 149 0.49 19.70 -16.47
C LYS A 149 -0.89 20.08 -15.97
N ARG A 150 -1.96 19.73 -16.69
CA ARG A 150 -3.35 19.95 -16.25
C ARG A 150 -3.64 19.11 -15.02
N LEU A 151 -3.29 17.83 -15.05
CA LEU A 151 -3.43 16.90 -13.94
C LEU A 151 -2.54 17.31 -12.76
N GLU A 152 -1.25 17.54 -12.96
CA GLU A 152 -0.33 18.06 -11.94
C GLU A 152 -0.81 19.39 -11.36
N LYS A 153 -1.43 20.28 -12.15
CA LYS A 153 -2.01 21.55 -11.66
C LYS A 153 -3.31 21.33 -10.88
N GLU A 154 -4.16 20.41 -11.33
CA GLU A 154 -5.35 19.98 -10.60
C GLU A 154 -4.95 19.38 -9.25
N PHE A 155 -3.90 18.54 -9.21
CA PHE A 155 -3.35 17.94 -7.99
C PHE A 155 -2.53 18.90 -7.13
N SER A 156 -1.75 19.80 -7.72
CA SER A 156 -1.07 20.91 -7.03
C SER A 156 -2.06 21.90 -6.43
N SER A 157 -3.31 21.94 -6.90
CA SER A 157 -4.38 22.71 -6.24
C SER A 157 -5.06 21.92 -5.12
N ILE A 158 -4.77 20.61 -5.00
CA ILE A 158 -5.23 19.68 -3.97
C ILE A 158 -4.13 19.51 -2.88
N TYR A 159 -3.44 20.60 -2.50
CA TYR A 159 -2.72 20.65 -1.21
C TYR A 159 -3.71 21.02 -0.09
N HIS A 160 -4.66 20.15 0.17
CA HIS A 160 -5.56 20.31 1.31
C HIS A 160 -5.71 18.99 2.04
N GLY A 161 -5.30 18.96 3.31
CA GLY A 161 -5.79 17.95 4.25
C GLY A 161 -7.15 18.37 4.78
N TYR A 162 -8.13 17.48 4.72
CA TYR A 162 -9.40 17.65 5.45
C TYR A 162 -9.85 16.33 6.07
N SER A 163 -9.79 16.29 7.41
CA SER A 163 -10.41 15.29 8.26
C SER A 163 -11.93 15.50 8.30
N LEU A 164 -12.69 14.38 8.30
CA LEU A 164 -14.13 14.16 8.10
C LEU A 164 -14.56 13.70 6.69
N GLN A 165 -13.68 13.76 5.68
CA GLN A 165 -13.84 13.12 4.36
C GLN A 165 -12.45 12.79 3.80
N MET A 166 -11.84 11.67 4.21
CA MET A 166 -10.38 11.52 4.08
C MET A 166 -9.88 11.35 2.63
N ASP A 167 -8.91 12.17 2.24
CA ASP A 167 -8.03 12.03 1.06
C ASP A 167 -6.57 12.20 1.54
N VAL A 168 -5.68 11.21 1.32
CA VAL A 168 -4.24 11.31 1.62
C VAL A 168 -3.37 10.76 0.48
N TYR A 169 -2.27 11.46 0.15
CA TYR A 169 -1.31 11.11 -0.91
C TYR A 169 0.14 11.37 -0.43
N TYR A 170 1.05 10.38 -0.53
CA TYR A 170 2.49 10.58 -0.36
C TYR A 170 3.32 9.77 -1.36
N PHE A 171 4.28 10.42 -2.02
CA PHE A 171 5.30 9.78 -2.86
C PHE A 171 6.68 10.39 -2.62
N GLN A 172 7.58 9.66 -1.96
CA GLN A 172 9.02 9.71 -2.27
C GLN A 172 9.77 8.51 -1.68
N LEU A 173 9.96 7.46 -2.48
CA LEU A 173 10.77 6.28 -2.17
C LEU A 173 12.30 6.54 -2.14
N ASN A 174 12.77 7.77 -2.37
CA ASN A 174 14.18 8.08 -2.66
C ASN A 174 14.79 9.31 -1.93
N ARG A 175 14.32 9.67 -0.73
CA ARG A 175 15.11 10.57 0.13
C ARG A 175 15.56 9.81 1.38
N GLN A 176 16.75 9.22 1.31
CA GLN A 176 17.59 9.17 2.50
C GLN A 176 17.68 10.60 3.04
N THR A 177 17.35 10.82 4.31
CA THR A 177 17.90 11.98 5.01
C THR A 177 19.44 11.86 4.93
N PRO A 178 20.20 12.97 4.85
CA PRO A 178 21.68 12.92 4.80
C PRO A 178 22.31 12.03 5.88
N ASP A 179 21.54 11.74 6.92
CA ASP A 179 21.84 11.08 8.17
C ASP A 179 21.06 9.76 8.39
N GLY A 180 20.24 9.31 7.43
CA GLY A 180 19.66 7.96 7.39
C GLY A 180 18.68 7.58 8.50
N LYS A 181 18.13 8.56 9.23
CA LYS A 181 17.20 8.33 10.35
C LYS A 181 15.79 8.86 10.05
N CYS A 182 14.80 7.97 10.16
CA CYS A 182 13.40 8.30 10.37
C CYS A 182 13.00 7.90 11.80
N TRP A 183 11.91 8.47 12.33
CA TRP A 183 11.36 8.11 13.65
C TRP A 183 11.18 6.58 13.72
N GLY A 184 11.94 5.91 14.60
CA GLY A 184 11.95 4.44 14.72
C GLY A 184 13.23 3.70 14.29
N GLY A 185 14.26 4.40 13.80
CA GLY A 185 15.61 3.81 13.71
C GLY A 185 15.88 2.79 12.58
N GLY A 186 15.02 2.73 11.56
CA GLY A 186 15.19 1.86 10.37
C GLY A 186 15.09 2.63 9.04
N THR A 187 15.41 1.93 7.94
CA THR A 187 15.19 2.39 6.56
C THR A 187 13.70 2.36 6.26
N TRP A 188 13.05 3.48 6.59
CA TRP A 188 11.61 3.62 6.67
C TRP A 188 11.05 4.17 5.35
N TYR A 189 10.02 3.51 4.80
CA TYR A 189 9.41 3.88 3.52
C TYR A 189 7.94 4.26 3.74
N GLY A 190 7.74 5.40 4.41
CA GLY A 190 6.46 6.11 4.51
C GLY A 190 5.46 5.55 5.53
N THR A 191 4.69 6.44 6.15
CA THR A 191 3.42 6.18 6.84
C THR A 191 2.46 7.28 6.42
N VAL A 192 1.21 6.89 6.16
CA VAL A 192 0.07 7.82 6.10
C VAL A 192 -0.34 8.12 7.53
N ALA A 193 -0.49 9.41 7.84
CA ALA A 193 -1.17 9.93 9.03
C ALA A 193 -2.13 11.03 8.56
#